data_AF-A0A0A9Z7C5-F1
#
_entry.id   AF-A0A0A9Z7C5-F1
#
_cell.length_a   1.000
_cell.length_b   1.000
_cell.length_c   1.000
_cell.angle_alpha   90.00
_cell.angle_beta   90.00
_cell.angle_gamma   90.00
#
_symmetry.space_group_name_H-M   'P 1'
#
loop_
_entity.id
_entity.type
_entity.pdbx_description
1 polymer ?
#
loop_
_entity_poly.entity_id
_entity_poly.type
_entity_poly.pdbx_seq_one_letter_code
_entity_poly.pdbx_strand_id
1 'polypeptide(L)'
;MGDAERGKKVYIQKCQVCHNHDSKKHKVGPHQVGIFGRKAGTAEGFAYSDAMKKSGIVWNEATLDAYLADPKKNIPGNKMVFVGLKKAEERADVIAFLKTI
;
A
#
# COMPACT_ATOMS: atom_id res chain seq x y z
N MET A 1 15.82 -10.06 -1.02
CA MET A 1 14.88 -10.03 -2.16
C MET A 1 13.57 -10.62 -1.69
N GLY A 2 12.42 -10.02 -2.02
CA GLY A 2 11.11 -10.51 -1.56
C GLY A 2 10.53 -11.61 -2.44
N ASP A 3 9.58 -12.36 -1.89
CA ASP A 3 8.84 -13.45 -2.55
C ASP A 3 7.36 -13.06 -2.71
N ALA A 4 6.88 -13.06 -3.95
CA ALA A 4 5.52 -12.63 -4.27
C ALA A 4 4.44 -13.59 -3.77
N GLU A 5 4.70 -14.90 -3.67
CA GLU A 5 3.72 -15.88 -3.17
C GLU A 5 3.56 -15.76 -1.65
N ARG A 6 4.66 -15.55 -0.92
CA ARG A 6 4.59 -15.20 0.50
C ARG A 6 3.94 -13.82 0.70
N GLY A 7 4.28 -12.86 -0.17
CA GLY A 7 3.70 -11.52 -0.17
C GLY A 7 2.18 -11.54 -0.33
N LYS A 8 1.67 -12.36 -1.24
CA LYS A 8 0.22 -12.54 -1.45
C LYS A 8 -0.47 -13.06 -0.19
N LYS A 9 0.14 -14.00 0.54
CA LYS A 9 -0.41 -14.50 1.82
C LYS A 9 -0.49 -13.38 2.86
N VAL A 10 0.56 -12.59 3.00
CA VAL A 10 0.56 -11.43 3.92
C VAL A 10 -0.48 -10.40 3.48
N TYR A 11 -0.58 -10.10 2.19
CA TYR A 11 -1.58 -9.18 1.64
C TYR A 11 -3.01 -9.64 1.96
N ILE A 12 -3.34 -10.91 1.72
CA ILE A 12 -4.66 -11.48 2.02
C ILE A 12 -5.00 -11.28 3.50
N GLN A 13 -4.04 -11.57 4.38
CA GLN A 13 -4.24 -11.49 5.83
C GLN A 13 -4.32 -10.05 6.37
N LYS A 14 -3.56 -9.11 5.79
CA LYS A 14 -3.34 -7.77 6.38
C LYS A 14 -3.94 -6.61 5.58
N CYS A 15 -4.21 -6.80 4.29
CA CYS A 15 -4.54 -5.73 3.37
C CYS A 15 -5.89 -5.93 2.65
N GLN A 16 -6.25 -7.18 2.32
CA GLN A 16 -7.41 -7.49 1.47
C GLN A 16 -8.76 -7.03 2.04
N VAL A 17 -8.88 -6.95 3.37
CA VAL A 17 -10.08 -6.40 4.02
C VAL A 17 -10.36 -4.96 3.59
N CYS A 18 -9.32 -4.16 3.36
CA CYS A 18 -9.43 -2.75 2.99
C CYS A 18 -9.14 -2.47 1.51
N HIS A 19 -8.48 -3.38 0.80
CA HIS A 19 -7.96 -3.12 -0.54
C HIS A 19 -8.22 -4.28 -1.50
N ASN A 20 -8.57 -3.98 -2.74
CA ASN A 20 -8.62 -4.95 -3.83
C ASN A 20 -7.31 -4.94 -4.63
N HIS A 21 -6.80 -6.14 -4.94
CA HIS A 21 -5.60 -6.34 -5.75
C HIS A 21 -5.91 -6.85 -7.16
N ASP A 22 -7.14 -7.27 -7.43
CA ASP A 22 -7.57 -7.96 -8.66
C ASP A 22 -8.70 -7.22 -9.40
N SER A 23 -9.19 -6.13 -8.83
CA SER A 23 -10.22 -5.29 -9.44
C SER A 23 -10.00 -3.83 -9.07
N LYS A 24 -10.39 -2.93 -9.98
CA LYS A 24 -10.35 -1.47 -9.74
C LYS A 24 -11.49 -0.97 -8.82
N LYS A 25 -12.16 -1.87 -8.10
CA LYS A 25 -13.21 -1.50 -7.14
C LYS A 25 -12.56 -1.07 -5.82
N HIS A 26 -12.97 0.07 -5.28
CA HIS A 26 -12.54 0.50 -3.95
C HIS A 26 -13.28 -0.26 -2.84
N LYS A 27 -12.65 -0.31 -1.67
CA LYS A 27 -13.24 -0.79 -0.42
C LYS A 27 -13.10 0.35 0.61
N VAL A 28 -12.79 0.02 1.87
CA VAL A 28 -12.40 0.99 2.90
C VAL A 28 -11.21 1.85 2.43
N GLY A 29 -10.26 1.23 1.72
CA GLY A 29 -9.16 1.89 1.03
C GLY A 29 -9.28 1.82 -0.50
N PRO A 30 -8.42 2.55 -1.23
CA PRO A 30 -8.39 2.51 -2.69
C PRO A 30 -7.95 1.14 -3.20
N HIS A 31 -8.23 0.82 -4.46
CA HIS A 31 -7.67 -0.39 -5.06
C HIS A 31 -6.15 -0.23 -5.26
N GLN A 32 -5.44 -1.35 -5.31
CA GLN A 32 -3.99 -1.39 -5.44
C GLN A 32 -3.50 -1.97 -6.77
N VAL A 33 -4.43 -2.32 -7.68
CA VAL A 33 -4.10 -2.64 -9.08
C VAL A 33 -3.26 -1.52 -9.70
N GLY A 34 -2.09 -1.87 -10.26
CA GLY A 34 -1.14 -0.94 -10.86
C GLY A 34 -0.68 0.17 -9.91
N ILE A 35 -0.41 -0.17 -8.64
CA ILE A 35 0.05 0.82 -7.64
C ILE A 35 1.49 1.27 -7.87
N PHE A 36 2.36 0.39 -8.37
CA PHE A 36 3.76 0.71 -8.63
C PHE A 36 3.91 1.81 -9.69
N GLY A 37 4.75 2.81 -9.39
CA GLY A 37 4.94 4.00 -10.21
C GLY A 37 3.83 5.05 -10.11
N ARG A 38 2.70 4.74 -9.47
CA ARG A 38 1.59 5.68 -9.32
C ARG A 38 1.89 6.70 -8.22
N LYS A 39 1.48 7.95 -8.42
CA LYS A 39 1.50 8.98 -7.38
C LYS A 39 0.54 8.61 -6.24
N ALA A 40 0.95 8.88 -5.01
CA ALA A 40 0.10 8.67 -3.85
C ALA A 40 -1.13 9.61 -3.89
N GLY A 41 -2.28 9.09 -3.49
CA GLY A 41 -3.51 9.89 -3.43
C GLY A 41 -4.20 10.15 -4.77
N THR A 42 -3.90 9.37 -5.82
CA THR A 42 -4.43 9.61 -7.18
C THR A 42 -5.21 8.45 -7.79
N ALA A 43 -5.62 7.43 -7.04
CA ALA A 43 -6.57 6.45 -7.59
C ALA A 43 -7.91 7.15 -7.86
N GLU A 44 -8.34 7.12 -9.11
CA GLU A 44 -9.57 7.75 -9.57
C GLU A 44 -10.77 7.19 -8.80
N GLY A 45 -11.69 8.06 -8.39
CA GLY A 45 -12.91 7.66 -7.67
C GLY A 45 -12.75 7.42 -6.17
N PHE A 46 -11.53 7.50 -5.60
CA PHE A 46 -11.32 7.34 -4.15
C PHE A 46 -11.14 8.69 -3.42
N ALA A 47 -11.85 8.87 -2.32
CA ALA A 47 -11.75 10.07 -1.47
C ALA A 47 -10.57 9.98 -0.48
N TYR A 48 -9.41 10.50 -0.88
CA TYR A 48 -8.20 10.53 -0.04
C TYR A 48 -8.22 11.63 1.03
N SER A 49 -7.48 11.40 2.12
CA SER A 49 -7.06 12.47 3.04
C SER A 49 -6.20 13.52 2.32
N ASP A 50 -6.25 14.77 2.77
CA ASP A 50 -5.38 15.84 2.25
C ASP A 50 -3.89 15.52 2.42
N ALA A 51 -3.50 14.90 3.54
CA ALA A 51 -2.13 14.46 3.77
C ALA A 51 -1.62 13.52 2.66
N MET A 52 -2.38 12.49 2.32
CA MET A 52 -2.03 11.56 1.25
C MET A 52 -1.89 12.26 -0.12
N LYS A 53 -2.85 13.14 -0.47
CA LYS A 53 -2.82 13.89 -1.74
C LYS A 53 -1.61 14.81 -1.84
N LYS A 54 -1.21 15.43 -0.71
CA LYS A 54 -0.10 16.39 -0.64
C LYS A 54 1.26 15.75 -0.34
N SER A 55 1.32 14.44 -0.10
CA SER A 55 2.55 13.74 0.30
C SER A 55 3.69 13.86 -0.71
N GLY A 56 3.38 14.06 -2.00
CA GLY A 56 4.37 14.10 -3.08
C GLY A 56 5.00 12.74 -3.41
N ILE A 57 4.59 11.67 -2.71
CA ILE A 57 5.16 10.33 -2.86
C ILE A 57 4.76 9.71 -4.21
N VAL A 58 5.71 9.04 -4.84
CA VAL A 58 5.49 8.10 -5.94
C VAL A 58 5.79 6.71 -5.42
N TRP A 59 4.84 5.78 -5.56
CA TRP A 59 4.98 4.44 -5.03
C TRP A 59 6.04 3.65 -5.79
N ASN A 60 7.10 3.29 -5.07
CA ASN A 60 8.19 2.43 -5.49
C ASN A 60 8.60 1.56 -4.29
N GLU A 61 9.64 0.74 -4.43
CA GLU A 61 10.07 -0.15 -3.35
C GLU A 61 10.39 0.60 -2.06
N ALA A 62 11.21 1.65 -2.14
CA ALA A 62 11.69 2.38 -0.96
C ALA A 62 10.54 3.12 -0.24
N THR A 63 9.69 3.79 -1.02
CA THR A 63 8.55 4.54 -0.46
C THR A 63 7.47 3.61 0.09
N LEU A 64 7.22 2.46 -0.55
CA LEU A 64 6.32 1.44 -0.01
C LEU A 64 6.91 0.80 1.24
N ASP A 65 8.21 0.49 1.31
CA ASP A 65 8.83 -0.06 2.52
C ASP A 65 8.67 0.89 3.70
N ALA A 66 9.01 2.17 3.51
CA ALA A 66 8.89 3.20 4.53
C ALA A 66 7.43 3.38 4.99
N TYR A 67 6.49 3.44 4.05
CA TYR A 67 5.07 3.60 4.35
C TYR A 67 4.49 2.37 5.04
N LEU A 68 4.82 1.16 4.59
CA LEU A 68 4.33 -0.09 5.18
C LEU A 68 4.93 -0.36 6.55
N ALA A 69 6.12 0.15 6.88
CA ALA A 69 6.71 0.02 8.21
C ALA A 69 5.93 0.80 9.29
N ASP A 70 5.46 2.01 8.94
CA ASP A 70 4.64 2.86 9.79
C ASP A 70 3.91 3.94 8.97
N PRO A 71 2.65 3.68 8.54
CA PRO A 71 1.90 4.60 7.70
C PRO A 71 1.70 5.98 8.32
N LYS A 72 1.36 6.03 9.61
CA LYS A 72 1.06 7.28 10.32
C LYS A 72 2.30 8.13 10.53
N LYS A 73 3.45 7.50 10.78
CA LYS A 73 4.73 8.22 10.86
C LYS A 73 5.19 8.70 9.49
N ASN A 74 5.02 7.89 8.45
CA ASN A 74 5.50 8.23 7.10
C ASN A 74 4.65 9.31 6.43
N ILE A 75 3.32 9.26 6.57
CA ILE A 75 2.39 10.29 6.08
C ILE A 75 1.48 10.72 7.24
N PRO A 76 1.91 11.68 8.08
CA PRO A 76 1.09 12.20 9.17
C PRO A 76 -0.24 12.75 8.67
N GLY A 77 -1.34 12.33 9.30
CA GLY A 77 -2.70 12.73 8.91
C GLY A 77 -3.35 11.88 7.81
N ASN A 78 -2.68 10.81 7.34
CA ASN A 78 -3.35 9.82 6.50
C ASN A 78 -4.45 9.08 7.30
N LYS A 79 -5.46 8.57 6.59
CA LYS A 79 -6.63 7.89 7.18
C LYS A 79 -6.49 6.36 7.28
N MET A 80 -5.35 5.78 6.88
CA MET A 80 -5.14 4.34 6.95
C MET A 80 -4.88 3.91 8.40
N VAL A 81 -5.83 3.16 8.97
CA VAL A 81 -5.69 2.60 10.32
C VAL A 81 -4.93 1.28 10.23
N PHE A 82 -3.60 1.38 10.19
CA PHE A 82 -2.71 0.22 10.15
C PHE A 82 -1.44 0.51 10.94
N VAL A 83 -1.03 -0.43 11.79
CA VAL A 83 0.14 -0.28 12.67
C VAL A 83 1.48 -0.47 11.94
N GLY A 84 1.43 -0.98 10.71
CA GLY A 84 2.60 -1.29 9.89
C GLY A 84 3.06 -2.75 10.00
N LEU A 85 3.81 -3.19 9.00
CA LEU A 85 4.52 -4.47 8.95
C LEU A 85 5.92 -4.28 9.54
N LYS A 86 6.13 -4.77 10.77
CA LYS A 86 7.38 -4.53 11.51
C LYS A 86 8.56 -5.33 10.98
N LYS A 87 8.31 -6.55 10.47
CA LYS A 87 9.36 -7.38 9.87
C LYS A 87 9.68 -6.86 8.47
N ALA A 88 10.96 -6.59 8.22
CA ALA A 88 11.44 -6.14 6.91
C ALA A 88 11.17 -7.17 5.81
N GLU A 89 11.25 -8.46 6.14
CA GLU A 89 10.97 -9.55 5.19
C GLU A 89 9.49 -9.57 4.76
N GLU A 90 8.54 -9.42 5.68
CA GLU A 90 7.11 -9.33 5.34
C GLU A 90 6.83 -8.12 4.43
N ARG A 91 7.51 -6.99 4.66
CA ARG A 91 7.42 -5.82 3.76
C ARG A 91 7.97 -6.14 2.38
N ALA A 92 9.18 -6.68 2.31
CA ALA A 92 9.81 -7.04 1.03
C ALA A 92 8.94 -8.02 0.22
N ASP A 93 8.37 -9.02 0.89
CA ASP A 93 7.46 -10.00 0.27
C ASP A 93 6.18 -9.33 -0.25
N VAL A 94 5.49 -8.51 0.57
CA VAL A 94 4.28 -7.78 0.12
C VAL A 94 4.61 -6.84 -1.04
N ILE A 95 5.73 -6.12 -0.98
CA ILE A 95 6.16 -5.23 -2.05
C ILE A 95 6.44 -6.02 -3.33
N ALA A 96 7.04 -7.21 -3.25
CA ALA A 96 7.22 -8.08 -4.40
C ALA A 96 5.87 -8.50 -5.02
N PHE A 97 4.86 -8.80 -4.20
CA PHE A 97 3.50 -9.07 -4.68
C PHE A 97 2.84 -7.83 -5.29
N LEU A 98 2.97 -6.64 -4.68
CA LEU A 98 2.39 -5.41 -5.21
C LEU A 98 2.93 -5.03 -6.59
N LYS A 99 4.12 -5.49 -6.98
CA LYS A 99 4.68 -5.30 -8.33
C LYS A 99 3.97 -6.14 -9.39
N THR A 100 3.26 -7.21 -9.00
CA THR A 100 2.62 -8.13 -9.94
C THR A 100 1.16 -7.80 -10.22
N ILE A 101 0.61 -6.77 -9.55
CA ILE A 101 -0.82 -6.39 -9.62
C ILE A 101 -1.06 -5.02 -10.25
#